data_AF-M0DCS3-F1
#
_entry.id   AF-M0DCS3-F1
#
_cell.length_a   1.000
_cell.length_b   1.000
_cell.length_c   1.000
_cell.angle_alpha   90.00
_cell.angle_beta   90.00
_cell.angle_gamma   90.00
#
_symmetry.space_group_name_H-M   'P 1'
#
loop_
_entity.id
_entity.type
_entity.pdbx_description
1 polymer ?
#
loop_
_entity_poly.entity_id
_entity_poly.type
_entity_poly.pdbx_seq_one_letter_code
_entity_poly.pdbx_strand_id
1 'polypeptide(L)' 'MKIVDGDKAECDRCESVFPLADVSLLEKETNRNYERVLCEECLKIVGVPRGYTLRRDITHLAT' A
#
# COMPACT_ATOMS: atom_id res chain seq x y z
N MET A 1 -3.76 1.50 -6.62
CA MET A 1 -3.83 2.30 -5.38
C MET A 1 -4.97 3.32 -5.47
N LYS A 2 -5.68 3.56 -4.35
CA LYS A 2 -6.71 4.59 -4.23
C LYS A 2 -6.42 5.44 -2.98
N ILE A 3 -6.13 6.73 -3.19
CA ILE A 3 -5.99 7.72 -2.11
C ILE A 3 -7.39 8.24 -1.77
N VAL A 4 -7.65 8.37 -0.47
CA VAL A 4 -8.90 8.85 0.11
C VAL A 4 -8.57 10.07 0.96
N ASP A 5 -9.43 11.11 0.93
CA ASP A 5 -9.26 12.35 1.70
C ASP A 5 -7.92 13.09 1.50
N GLY A 6 -7.18 12.81 0.42
CA GLY A 6 -5.89 13.44 0.09
C GLY A 6 -4.67 12.90 0.87
N ASP A 7 -4.86 12.38 2.08
CA ASP A 7 -3.79 11.92 2.97
C ASP A 7 -3.97 10.51 3.55
N LYS A 8 -5.00 9.78 3.11
CA LYS A 8 -5.29 8.40 3.53
C LYS A 8 -5.34 7.45 2.35
N ALA A 9 -5.29 6.17 2.63
CA ALA A 9 -5.54 5.13 1.64
C ALA A 9 -6.31 3.94 2.24
N GLU A 10 -7.05 3.27 1.37
CA GLU A 10 -7.79 2.06 1.70
C GLU A 10 -6.86 0.84 1.56
N CYS A 11 -6.81 -0.01 2.59
CA CYS A 11 -6.05 -1.25 2.55
C CYS A 11 -6.75 -2.25 1.62
N ASP A 12 -6.04 -2.75 0.60
CA ASP A 12 -6.54 -3.70 -0.39
C ASP A 12 -6.95 -5.07 0.19
N ARG A 13 -6.61 -5.36 1.45
CA ARG A 13 -6.91 -6.65 2.10
C ARG A 13 -8.07 -6.59 3.08
N CYS A 14 -8.11 -5.59 3.94
CA CYS A 14 -9.12 -5.48 5.00
C CYS A 14 -10.12 -4.33 4.78
N GLU A 15 -9.99 -3.59 3.66
CA GLU A 15 -10.90 -2.53 3.22
C GLU A 15 -11.02 -1.35 4.21
N SER A 16 -10.19 -1.35 5.26
CA SER A 16 -10.12 -0.27 6.24
C SER A 16 -9.24 0.87 5.72
N VAL A 17 -9.57 2.10 6.11
CA VAL A 17 -8.89 3.32 5.69
C VAL A 17 -7.88 3.74 6.75
N PHE A 18 -6.64 4.02 6.33
CA PHE A 18 -5.53 4.39 7.19
C PHE A 18 -4.82 5.65 6.65
N PRO A 19 -4.14 6.42 7.51
CA PRO A 19 -3.20 7.46 7.06
C PRO A 19 -2.14 6.86 6.11
N LEU A 20 -1.70 7.65 5.12
CA LEU A 20 -0.62 7.21 4.19
C LEU A 20 0.67 6.83 4.92
N ALA A 21 0.92 7.40 6.10
CA ALA A 21 2.07 7.08 6.95
C ALA A 21 2.00 5.67 7.56
N ASP A 22 0.80 5.08 7.65
CA ASP A 22 0.53 3.80 8.34
C ASP A 22 0.30 2.64 7.36
N VAL A 23 0.47 2.89 6.06
CA VAL A 23 0.33 1.89 5.00
C VAL A 23 1.60 1.83 4.15
N SER A 24 1.80 0.69 3.51
CA SER A 24 2.88 0.49 2.55
C SER A 24 2.30 0.11 1.19
N LEU A 25 3.02 0.47 0.14
CA LEU A 25 2.71 0.09 -1.23
C LEU A 25 3.56 -1.11 -1.64
N LEU A 26 2.90 -2.21 -1.97
CA LEU A 26 3.48 -3.40 -2.57
C LEU A 26 3.37 -3.28 -4.08
N GLU A 27 4.50 -3.15 -4.76
CA GLU A 27 4.58 -2.93 -6.20
C GLU A 27 5.14 -4.18 -6.89
N LYS A 28 4.66 -4.50 -8.09
CA LYS A 28 5.28 -5.52 -8.95
C LYS A 28 6.12 -4.81 -10.00
N GLU A 29 7.42 -5.08 -10.03
CA GLU A 29 8.38 -4.38 -10.90
C GLU A 29 7.96 -4.35 -12.38
N THR A 30 7.31 -5.41 -12.84
CA THR A 30 6.92 -5.60 -14.24
C THR A 30 5.49 -5.19 -14.56
N ASN A 31 4.67 -4.84 -13.57
CA ASN A 31 3.27 -4.52 -13.80
C ASN A 31 2.70 -3.57 -12.73
N ARG A 32 2.59 -2.29 -13.07
CA ARG A 32 2.04 -1.25 -12.18
C ARG A 32 0.56 -1.45 -11.84
N ASN A 33 -0.19 -2.23 -12.63
CA ASN A 33 -1.57 -2.55 -12.30
C ASN A 33 -1.70 -3.50 -11.10
N TYR A 34 -0.59 -4.04 -10.58
CA TYR A 34 -0.54 -4.92 -9.41
C TYR A 34 -0.12 -4.22 -8.12
N GLU A 35 -0.14 -2.89 -8.09
CA GLU A 35 0.05 -2.10 -6.88
C GLU A 35 -1.02 -2.40 -5.83
N ARG A 36 -0.58 -2.76 -4.63
CA ARG A 36 -1.44 -3.00 -3.46
C ARG A 36 -1.03 -2.14 -2.28
N VAL A 37 -1.97 -1.41 -1.69
CA VAL A 37 -1.79 -0.72 -0.42
C VAL A 37 -2.16 -1.67 0.71
N LEU A 38 -1.26 -1.84 1.67
CA LEU A 38 -1.49 -2.70 2.83
C LEU A 38 -1.16 -1.95 4.12
N CYS A 39 -2.06 -2.03 5.10
CA CYS A 39 -1.73 -1.63 6.48
C CYS A 39 -0.66 -2.56 7.06
N GLU A 40 -0.01 -2.12 8.14
CA GLU A 40 1.08 -2.86 8.77
C GLU A 40 0.70 -4.31 9.16
N GLU A 41 -0.50 -4.51 9.71
CA GLU A 41 -0.98 -5.84 10.11
C GLU A 41 -1.19 -6.76 8.91
N CYS A 42 -1.82 -6.26 7.86
CA CYS A 42 -2.04 -7.04 6.64
C CYS A 42 -0.71 -7.34 5.93
N LEU A 43 0.24 -6.40 5.95
CA LEU A 43 1.58 -6.60 5.39
C LEU A 43 2.35 -7.69 6.14
N LYS A 44 2.24 -7.78 7.47
CA LYS A 44 2.87 -8.86 8.25
C LYS A 44 2.33 -10.25 7.88
N ILE A 45 1.05 -10.33 7.51
CA ILE A 45 0.41 -11.58 7.06
C ILE A 45 0.79 -11.93 5.62
N VAL A 46 0.76 -10.94 4.72
CA VAL A 46 1.02 -11.14 3.28
C VAL A 46 2.51 -11.31 2.98
N GLY A 47 3.37 -10.60 3.71
CA GLY A 47 4.80 -10.48 3.43
C GLY A 47 5.08 -9.72 2.13
N VAL A 48 6.31 -9.88 1.63
CA VAL A 48 6.74 -9.35 0.33
C VAL A 48 7.04 -10.53 -0.60
N PRO A 49 6.11 -10.92 -1.50
CA PRO A 49 6.33 -12.05 -2.38
C PRO A 49 7.48 -11.81 -3.37
N ARG A 50 8.07 -12.88 -3.91
CA ARG A 50 9.16 -12.77 -4.88
C ARG A 50 8.72 -11.96 -6.11
N GLY A 51 9.56 -11.02 -6.54
CA GLY A 51 9.28 -10.14 -7.68
C GLY A 51 8.38 -8.95 -7.33
N TYR A 52 8.11 -8.72 -6.04
CA TYR A 52 7.51 -7.50 -5.54
C TYR A 52 8.54 -6.68 -4.75
N THR A 53 8.37 -5.37 -4.81
CA THR A 53 9.09 -4.40 -3.98
C THR A 53 8.12 -3.78 -2.99
N LEU A 54 8.63 -3.43 -1.82
CA LEU A 54 7.86 -2.78 -0.77
C LEU A 54 8.34 -1.34 -0.60
N ARG A 55 7.44 -0.38 -0.82
CA ARG A 55 7.66 1.02 -0.50
C ARG A 55 6.93 1.36 0.80
N ARG A 56 7.69 1.71 1.84
CA ARG A 56 7.16 1.95 3.20
C ARG A 56 6.69 3.37 3.43
N ASP A 57 7.34 4.35 2.83
CA ASP A 57 6.91 5.75 2.90
C ASP A 57 6.30 6.12 1.55
N ILE A 58 4.99 6.41 1.58
CA ILE A 58 4.21 6.86 0.43
C ILE A 58 3.49 8.17 0.69
N THR A 59 3.87 8.88 1.75
CA THR A 59 3.24 10.16 2.16
C THR A 59 3.35 11.24 1.08
N HIS A 60 4.42 11.21 0.29
CA HIS A 60 4.65 12.10 -0.85
C HIS A 60 3.75 11.83 -2.06
N LEU A 61 2.92 10.78 -2.00
CA LEU A 61 1.86 10.53 -2.99
C LEU A 61 0.56 11.26 -2.65
N ALA A 62 0.47 11.93 -1.50
CA ALA A 62 -0.68 12.77 -1.16
C ALA A 62 -1.00 13.78 -2.28
N THR A 63 -2.29 13.96 -2.59
CA THR A 63 -2.79 14.81 -3.69
C THR A 63 -3.81 15.82 -3.23
#